data_AF-A0A5F9CF92-F1
#
_entry.id   AF-A0A5F9CF92-F1
#
_cell.length_a   1.000
_cell.length_b   1.000
_cell.length_c   1.000
_cell.angle_alpha   90.00
_cell.angle_beta   90.00
_cell.angle_gamma   90.00
#
_symmetry.space_group_name_H-M   'P 1'
#
loop_
_entity.id
_entity.type
_entity.pdbx_description
1 polymer ?
#
loop_
_entity_poly.entity_id
_entity_poly.type
_entity_poly.pdbx_seq_one_letter_code
_entity_poly.pdbx_strand_id
1 'polypeptide(L)'
;MVVAAGKRFCGEHAGAAEEENTRKRILCPLDPKHTVYEDQLAKHLKKCNAREKPKPDFFIQDINAGLTDETEILEQLVPISSLSEEQLENLIKKLRKASEALHDALNDPNNGDSATKHLKQQVCLVQINC
;
A
#
# COMPACT_ATOMS: atom_id res chain seq x y z
N MET A 1 -5.34 13.61 9.77
CA MET A 1 -6.50 14.24 10.44
C MET A 1 -6.01 15.40 11.27
N VAL A 2 -6.58 16.60 11.10
CA VAL A 2 -6.19 17.78 11.88
C VAL A 2 -7.26 18.03 12.94
N VAL A 3 -6.83 18.20 14.19
CA VAL A 3 -7.70 18.56 15.30
C VAL A 3 -7.86 20.08 15.32
N ALA A 4 -9.10 20.57 15.38
CA ALA A 4 -9.35 22.00 15.48
C ALA A 4 -8.81 22.54 16.82
N ALA A 5 -8.34 23.79 16.82
CA ALA A 5 -7.85 24.43 18.04
C ALA A 5 -8.91 24.36 19.15
N GLY A 6 -8.54 23.82 20.32
CA GLY A 6 -9.43 23.66 21.47
C GLY A 6 -10.33 22.42 21.47
N LYS A 7 -10.20 21.50 20.50
CA LYS A 7 -10.92 20.21 20.50
C LYS A 7 -9.98 19.04 20.83
N ARG A 8 -10.51 17.99 21.44
CA ARG A 8 -9.75 16.77 21.76
C ARG A 8 -9.74 15.77 20.59
N PHE A 9 -10.77 15.82 19.76
CA PHE A 9 -10.94 14.93 18.62
C PHE A 9 -11.13 15.74 17.34
N CYS A 10 -10.66 15.19 16.21
CA CYS A 10 -10.93 15.78 14.91
C CYS A 10 -12.43 15.72 14.58
N GLY A 11 -12.89 16.53 13.62
CA GLY A 11 -14.31 16.64 13.29
C GLY A 11 -15.02 15.32 12.95
N GLU A 12 -14.31 14.29 12.48
CA GLU A 12 -14.88 12.97 12.17
C GLU A 12 -14.94 12.03 13.40
N HIS A 13 -14.20 12.34 14.47
CA HIS A 13 -14.10 11.51 15.69
C HIS A 13 -14.56 12.21 16.96
N ALA A 14 -15.01 13.47 16.87
CA ALA A 14 -15.69 14.17 17.95
C ALA A 14 -17.07 13.53 18.14
N GLY A 15 -17.13 12.47 18.95
CA GLY A 15 -18.37 11.77 19.28
C GLY A 15 -19.41 12.70 19.92
N ALA A 16 -20.63 12.19 20.11
CA ALA A 16 -21.79 12.96 20.60
C ALA A 16 -21.60 13.64 21.98
N ALA A 17 -20.52 13.36 22.70
CA ALA A 17 -20.27 13.83 24.06
C ALA A 17 -19.61 15.23 24.15
N GLU A 18 -19.17 15.85 23.04
CA GLU A 18 -18.41 17.12 23.08
C GLU A 18 -19.08 18.36 22.45
N GLU A 19 -20.40 18.35 22.19
CA GLU A 19 -21.06 19.53 21.60
C GLU A 19 -22.35 19.97 22.31
N GLU A 20 -22.18 21.10 22.99
CA GLU A 20 -23.13 22.19 23.35
C GLU A 20 -23.85 22.80 22.12
N ASN A 21 -23.92 22.07 21.00
CA ASN A 21 -24.38 22.55 19.70
C ASN A 21 -25.62 21.74 19.30
N THR A 22 -26.70 22.41 18.93
CA THR A 22 -28.02 21.84 18.60
C THR A 22 -28.05 20.89 17.40
N ARG A 23 -26.88 20.59 16.81
CA ARG A 23 -26.74 19.76 15.61
C ARG A 23 -26.49 18.31 15.99
N LYS A 24 -27.39 17.43 15.58
CA LYS A 24 -27.30 15.99 15.86
C LYS A 24 -26.21 15.32 15.02
N ARG A 25 -25.31 14.61 15.69
CA ARG A 25 -24.31 13.72 15.08
C ARG A 25 -24.79 12.27 15.13
N ILE A 26 -24.56 11.54 14.05
CA ILE A 26 -24.87 10.12 13.91
C ILE A 26 -23.60 9.34 13.51
N LEU A 27 -23.58 8.04 13.76
CA LEU A 27 -22.54 7.17 13.22
C LEU A 27 -22.68 7.09 11.70
N CYS A 28 -21.55 7.02 10.99
CA CYS A 28 -21.59 6.89 9.54
C CYS A 28 -22.18 5.52 9.12
N PRO A 29 -23.14 5.49 8.18
CA PRO A 29 -23.74 4.24 7.69
C PRO A 29 -22.76 3.31 6.94
N LEU A 30 -21.68 3.85 6.40
CA LEU A 30 -20.66 3.10 5.65
C LEU A 30 -19.51 2.60 6.54
N ASP A 31 -19.25 3.27 7.66
CA ASP A 31 -18.21 2.88 8.62
C ASP A 31 -18.55 3.44 10.01
N PRO A 32 -18.99 2.59 10.95
CA PRO A 32 -19.32 3.02 12.31
C PRO A 32 -18.14 3.57 13.12
N LYS A 33 -16.90 3.54 12.61
CA LYS A 33 -15.71 4.07 13.32
C LYS A 33 -15.69 5.60 13.42
N HIS A 34 -16.54 6.31 12.66
CA HIS A 34 -16.59 7.78 12.70
C HIS A 34 -18.03 8.33 12.74
N THR A 35 -18.13 9.60 13.11
CA THR A 35 -19.40 10.32 13.25
C THR A 35 -19.52 11.45 12.23
N VAL A 36 -20.75 11.74 11.83
CA VAL A 36 -21.10 12.78 10.87
C VAL A 36 -22.32 13.54 11.35
N TYR A 37 -22.48 14.80 10.97
CA TYR A 37 -23.72 15.51 11.23
C TYR A 37 -24.85 14.97 10.35
N GLU A 38 -26.04 14.82 10.94
CA GLU A 38 -27.23 14.30 10.28
C GLU A 38 -27.60 15.12 9.03
N ASP A 39 -27.50 16.45 9.12
CA ASP A 39 -27.75 17.39 8.03
C ASP A 39 -26.70 17.32 6.89
N GLN A 40 -25.51 16.80 7.17
CA GLN A 40 -24.40 16.68 6.21
C GLN A 40 -24.19 15.27 5.69
N LEU A 41 -25.03 14.30 6.08
CA LEU A 41 -24.88 12.90 5.71
C LEU A 41 -24.78 12.71 4.18
N ALA A 42 -25.66 13.34 3.42
CA ALA A 42 -25.67 13.22 1.96
C ALA A 42 -24.35 13.71 1.31
N LYS A 43 -23.75 14.79 1.85
CA LYS A 43 -22.45 15.29 1.38
C LYS A 43 -21.32 14.37 1.83
N HIS A 44 -21.42 13.84 3.05
CA HIS A 44 -20.43 12.91 3.58
C HIS A 44 -20.35 11.61 2.77
N LEU A 45 -21.48 10.97 2.44
CA LEU A 45 -21.50 9.70 1.69
C LEU A 45 -20.75 9.81 0.34
N LYS A 46 -20.80 10.99 -0.31
CA LYS A 46 -20.06 11.29 -1.54
C LYS A 46 -18.55 11.46 -1.40
N LYS A 47 -18.02 11.59 -0.18
CA LYS A 47 -16.56 11.69 0.08
C LYS A 47 -16.02 10.69 1.11
N CYS A 48 -16.89 9.87 1.70
CA CYS A 48 -16.51 8.87 2.69
C CYS A 48 -15.45 7.92 2.14
N ASN A 49 -14.40 7.66 2.92
CA ASN A 49 -13.33 6.74 2.53
C ASN A 49 -13.80 5.28 2.50
N ALA A 50 -14.81 4.93 3.32
CA ALA A 50 -15.43 3.62 3.34
C ALA A 50 -16.41 3.38 2.18
N ARG A 51 -16.66 4.40 1.34
CA ARG A 51 -17.42 4.18 0.11
C ARG A 51 -16.61 3.30 -0.83
N GLU A 52 -17.27 2.29 -1.41
CA GLU A 52 -16.71 1.50 -2.49
C GLU A 52 -16.33 2.43 -3.67
N LYS A 53 -15.05 2.46 -3.99
CA LYS A 53 -14.52 3.21 -5.13
C LYS A 53 -14.60 2.31 -6.36
N PRO A 54 -14.92 2.84 -7.55
CA PRO A 54 -14.83 2.06 -8.76
C PRO A 54 -13.41 1.51 -8.89
N LYS A 55 -13.32 0.19 -8.98
CA LYS A 55 -12.05 -0.52 -9.19
C LYS A 55 -11.54 -0.14 -10.59
N PRO A 56 -10.26 0.26 -10.74
CA PRO A 56 -9.67 0.47 -12.06
C PRO A 56 -9.66 -0.81 -12.89
N ASP A 57 -9.58 -0.70 -14.22
CA ASP A 57 -9.58 -1.88 -15.13
C ASP A 57 -8.40 -2.83 -14.90
N PHE A 58 -7.30 -2.31 -14.35
CA PHE A 58 -6.11 -3.08 -13.97
C PHE A 58 -6.17 -3.67 -12.55
N PHE A 59 -7.29 -3.50 -11.84
CA PHE A 59 -7.48 -4.15 -10.55
C PHE A 59 -7.86 -5.61 -10.75
N ILE A 60 -6.99 -6.50 -10.28
CA ILE A 60 -7.26 -7.93 -10.18
C ILE A 60 -7.35 -8.25 -8.68
N GLN A 61 -8.51 -8.72 -8.26
CA GLN A 61 -8.72 -9.12 -6.87
C GLN A 61 -7.78 -10.29 -6.53
N ASP A 62 -7.15 -10.21 -5.37
CA ASP A 62 -6.28 -11.26 -4.83
C ASP A 62 -5.00 -11.58 -5.65
N ILE A 63 -4.57 -10.69 -6.55
CA ILE A 63 -3.34 -10.88 -7.35
C ILE A 63 -2.07 -11.08 -6.50
N ASN A 64 -2.02 -10.51 -5.29
CA ASN A 64 -0.91 -10.62 -4.34
C ASN A 64 -1.25 -11.50 -3.12
N ALA A 65 -2.41 -12.17 -3.11
CA ALA A 65 -2.83 -12.97 -1.94
C ALA A 65 -2.00 -14.25 -1.77
N GLY A 66 -1.09 -14.55 -2.70
CA GLY A 66 -0.40 -15.83 -2.78
C GLY A 66 -1.33 -16.91 -3.33
N LEU A 67 -0.75 -18.03 -3.79
CA LEU A 67 -1.52 -19.22 -4.07
C LEU A 67 -2.03 -19.78 -2.73
N THR A 68 -3.33 -20.04 -2.63
CA THR A 68 -3.94 -20.73 -1.47
C THR A 68 -3.73 -22.24 -1.53
N ASP A 69 -3.29 -22.77 -2.67
CA ASP A 69 -2.84 -24.15 -2.78
C ASP A 69 -1.48 -24.29 -2.09
N GLU A 70 -1.54 -24.69 -0.82
CA GLU A 70 -0.40 -25.12 0.02
C GLU A 70 0.47 -26.20 -0.67
N THR A 71 -0.05 -26.83 -1.74
CA THR A 71 0.60 -27.89 -2.50
C THR A 71 1.72 -27.42 -3.44
N GLU A 72 1.82 -26.14 -3.80
CA GLU A 72 2.89 -25.66 -4.70
C GLU A 72 4.09 -25.00 -3.99
N ILE A 73 3.99 -24.64 -2.69
CA ILE A 73 5.12 -24.07 -1.90
C ILE A 73 5.95 -25.18 -1.21
N LEU A 74 6.02 -26.35 -1.83
CA LEU A 74 7.19 -27.21 -1.71
C LEU A 74 8.14 -26.94 -2.89
N GLU A 75 8.31 -25.67 -3.26
CA GLU A 75 9.58 -25.26 -3.83
C GLU A 75 10.64 -25.70 -2.82
N GLN A 76 11.36 -26.77 -3.15
CA GLN A 76 12.35 -27.39 -2.28
C GLN A 76 13.30 -26.29 -1.80
N LEU A 77 13.09 -25.82 -0.57
CA LEU A 77 14.01 -24.91 0.10
C LEU A 77 15.27 -25.71 0.39
N VAL A 78 16.16 -25.73 -0.60
CA VAL A 78 17.46 -26.38 -0.49
C VAL A 78 18.42 -25.40 0.19
N PRO A 79 19.20 -25.86 1.19
CA PRO A 79 20.25 -25.03 1.76
C PRO A 79 21.22 -24.57 0.68
N ILE A 80 21.74 -23.34 0.78
CA ILE A 80 22.75 -22.82 -0.17
C ILE A 80 23.96 -23.78 -0.27
N SER A 81 24.32 -24.45 0.83
CA SER A 81 25.42 -25.42 0.88
C SER A 81 25.18 -26.69 0.07
N SER A 82 23.95 -26.97 -0.35
CA SER A 82 23.61 -28.13 -1.20
C SER A 82 23.65 -27.81 -2.70
N LEU A 83 23.83 -26.54 -3.07
CA LEU A 83 23.97 -26.12 -4.45
C LEU A 83 25.41 -26.39 -4.94
N SER A 84 25.54 -26.83 -6.19
CA SER A 84 26.87 -26.92 -6.81
C SER A 84 27.45 -25.53 -7.10
N GLU A 85 28.77 -25.45 -7.23
CA GLU A 85 29.47 -24.22 -7.60
C GLU A 85 28.92 -23.61 -8.89
N GLU A 86 28.62 -24.45 -9.90
CA GLU A 86 28.03 -24.00 -11.16
C GLU A 86 26.65 -23.34 -10.97
N GLN A 87 25.79 -23.92 -10.12
CA GLN A 87 24.47 -23.34 -9.83
C GLN A 87 24.60 -22.00 -9.11
N LEU A 88 25.55 -21.90 -8.17
CA LEU A 88 25.81 -20.65 -7.44
C LEU A 88 26.35 -19.57 -8.38
N GLU A 89 27.30 -19.91 -9.25
CA GLU A 89 27.83 -18.99 -10.27
C GLU A 89 26.74 -18.51 -11.23
N ASN A 90 25.86 -19.41 -11.66
CA ASN A 90 24.72 -19.04 -12.50
C ASN A 90 23.74 -18.10 -11.78
N LEU A 91 23.51 -18.30 -10.48
CA LEU A 91 22.69 -17.41 -9.65
C LEU A 91 23.33 -16.01 -9.54
N ILE A 92 24.63 -15.95 -9.28
CA ILE A 92 25.40 -14.69 -9.20
C ILE A 92 25.32 -13.95 -10.53
N LYS A 93 25.49 -14.64 -11.67
CA LYS A 93 25.38 -14.04 -13.00
C LYS A 93 23.98 -13.45 -13.24
N LYS A 94 22.92 -14.17 -12.86
CA LYS A 94 21.53 -13.67 -12.98
C LYS A 94 21.32 -12.42 -12.12
N LEU A 95 21.80 -12.43 -10.87
CA LEU A 95 21.69 -11.29 -9.95
C LEU A 95 22.42 -10.05 -10.49
N ARG A 96 23.65 -10.21 -10.99
CA ARG A 96 24.41 -9.11 -11.61
C ARG A 96 23.66 -8.53 -12.81
N LYS A 97 23.19 -9.38 -13.72
CA LYS A 97 22.43 -8.93 -14.90
C LYS A 97 21.15 -8.18 -14.52
N ALA A 98 20.41 -8.65 -13.50
CA ALA A 98 19.21 -7.96 -13.03
C ALA A 98 19.55 -6.60 -12.40
N SER A 99 20.64 -6.53 -11.63
CA SER A 99 21.14 -5.29 -11.03
C SER A 99 21.52 -4.25 -12.10
N GLU A 100 22.26 -4.68 -13.13
CA GLU A 100 22.61 -3.84 -14.28
C GLU A 100 21.38 -3.31 -15.01
N ALA A 101 20.43 -4.19 -15.36
CA ALA A 101 19.20 -3.79 -16.03
C ALA A 101 18.37 -2.80 -15.21
N LEU A 102 18.34 -2.95 -13.89
CA LEU A 102 17.62 -2.04 -13.00
C LEU A 102 18.34 -0.70 -12.87
N HIS A 103 19.68 -0.70 -12.89
CA HIS A 103 20.49 0.53 -12.90
C HIS A 103 20.30 1.31 -14.21
N ASP A 104 20.30 0.61 -15.35
CA ASP A 104 20.00 1.21 -16.66
C ASP A 104 18.60 1.79 -16.68
N ALA A 105 17.60 1.04 -16.19
CA ALA A 105 16.22 1.50 -16.10
C ALA A 105 16.11 2.73 -15.19
N LEU A 106 16.83 2.80 -14.07
CA LEU A 106 16.81 3.97 -13.18
C LEU A 106 17.36 5.23 -13.87
N ASN A 107 18.35 5.08 -14.75
CA ASN A 107 19.00 6.18 -15.46
C ASN A 107 18.27 6.59 -16.76
N ASP A 108 17.16 5.94 -17.11
CA ASP A 108 16.37 6.30 -18.29
C ASP A 108 15.79 7.73 -18.13
N PRO A 109 16.13 8.69 -19.01
CA PRO A 109 15.63 10.06 -18.94
C PRO A 109 14.12 10.19 -19.19
N ASN A 110 13.47 9.15 -19.72
CA ASN A 110 12.02 9.13 -19.94
C ASN A 110 11.22 8.83 -18.67
N ASN A 111 11.88 8.49 -17.56
CA ASN A 111 11.21 8.22 -16.29
C ASN A 111 10.62 9.47 -15.67
N GLY A 112 9.31 9.44 -15.38
CA GLY A 112 8.68 10.44 -14.52
C GLY A 112 9.00 10.25 -13.04
N ASP A 113 8.74 11.27 -12.22
CA ASP A 113 9.07 11.30 -10.78
C ASP A 113 8.60 10.06 -9.99
N SER A 114 7.42 9.52 -10.32
CA SER A 114 6.88 8.34 -9.66
C SER A 114 7.69 7.08 -10.00
N ALA A 115 8.00 6.88 -11.28
CA ALA A 115 8.79 5.73 -11.75
C ALA A 115 10.19 5.77 -11.14
N THR A 116 10.83 6.94 -11.14
CA THR A 116 12.16 7.14 -10.55
C THR A 116 12.19 6.82 -9.05
N LYS A 117 11.16 7.20 -8.29
CA LYS A 117 11.05 6.85 -6.86
C LYS A 117 10.96 5.34 -6.64
N HIS A 118 10.14 4.65 -7.43
CA HIS A 118 10.01 3.19 -7.33
C HIS A 118 11.30 2.48 -7.75
N LEU A 119 11.95 2.91 -8.83
CA LEU A 119 13.21 2.34 -9.28
C LEU A 119 14.33 2.55 -8.26
N LYS A 120 14.43 3.72 -7.62
CA LYS A 120 15.37 3.96 -6.51
C LYS A 120 15.15 2.98 -5.35
N GLN A 121 13.90 2.77 -4.97
CA GLN A 121 13.56 1.81 -3.93
C GLN A 121 13.99 0.39 -4.31
N GLN A 122 13.73 -0.04 -5.56
CA GLN A 122 14.13 -1.36 -6.04
C GLN A 122 15.66 -1.52 -6.10
N VAL A 123 16.40 -0.50 -6.54
CA VAL A 123 17.87 -0.54 -6.59
C VAL A 123 18.46 -0.68 -5.19
N CYS A 124 17.95 0.05 -4.19
CA CYS A 124 18.40 -0.08 -2.80
C CYS A 124 18.15 -1.47 -2.20
N LEU A 125 17.19 -2.25 -2.70
CA LEU A 125 16.98 -3.62 -2.22
C LEU A 125 18.06 -4.59 -2.73
N VAL A 126 18.65 -4.30 -3.88
CA VAL A 126 19.63 -5.17 -4.54
C VAL A 126 21.08 -4.71 -4.26
N GLN A 127 21.31 -3.41 -4.07
CA GLN A 127 22.58 -2.87 -3.62
C GLN A 127 22.57 -2.66 -2.10
N ILE A 128 23.40 -3.43 -1.39
CA ILE A 128 23.58 -3.38 0.08
C ILE A 128 24.12 -2.03 0.58
N ASN A 129 24.53 -1.12 -0.31
CA ASN A 129 25.02 0.21 0.05
C ASN A 129 24.00 1.27 -0.38
N CYS A 130 23.00 1.49 0.47
CA CYS A 130 22.35 2.78 0.66
C CYS A 130 22.81 3.29 2.05
#